data_AF-A0A931LNS4-F1
#
_entry.id   AF-A0A931LNS4-F1
#
_cell.length_a   1.000
_cell.length_b   1.000
_cell.length_c   1.000
_cell.angle_alpha   90.00
_cell.angle_beta   90.00
_cell.angle_gamma   90.00
#
_symmetry.space_group_name_H-M   'P 1'
#
loop_
_entity.id
_entity.type
_entity.pdbx_description
1 polymer ?
#
loop_
_entity_poly.entity_id
_entity_poly.type
_entity_poly.pdbx_seq_one_letter_code
_entity_poly.pdbx_strand_id
1 'polypeptide(L)'
;MVKLNHILNMDAREGLKQLEDSSVDCVVTSPPYWGLRHYKTEPQLWDGNPKCQHEWQDCFPPPTKNAVQGNTETVKNPRVANSQSSRSFFCSRCEAWQGELGLEPTFELYIKHLCDILDEVKRVLKKEGTCWVNIADTYAGSWGAMPIAGAKKFRTGAVMMTPPSGRPLP
;
A
#
# COMPACT_ATOMS: atom_id res chain seq x y z
N MET A 1 -38.11 -16.21 -13.39
CA MET A 1 -37.72 -15.82 -12.02
C MET A 1 -36.39 -15.11 -12.12
N VAL A 2 -36.35 -13.79 -11.92
CA VAL A 2 -35.10 -13.03 -12.00
C VAL A 2 -34.34 -13.27 -10.70
N LYS A 3 -33.08 -13.67 -10.79
CA LYS A 3 -32.20 -13.79 -9.62
C LYS A 3 -31.87 -12.36 -9.15
N LEU A 4 -32.21 -12.03 -7.90
CA LEU A 4 -32.02 -10.69 -7.38
C LEU A 4 -30.59 -10.46 -6.88
N ASN A 5 -30.03 -11.44 -6.16
CA ASN A 5 -28.75 -11.30 -5.47
C ASN A 5 -27.62 -12.00 -6.23
N HIS A 6 -26.52 -11.26 -6.43
CA HIS A 6 -25.32 -11.73 -7.09
C HIS A 6 -24.11 -11.48 -6.18
N ILE A 7 -23.24 -12.48 -6.03
CA ILE A 7 -21.99 -12.40 -5.28
C ILE A 7 -20.85 -12.66 -6.26
N LEU A 8 -19.94 -11.68 -6.36
CA LEU A 8 -18.71 -11.79 -7.14
C LEU A 8 -17.54 -11.90 -6.14
N ASN A 9 -16.87 -13.05 -6.11
CA ASN A 9 -15.70 -13.26 -5.24
C ASN A 9 -14.42 -13.10 -6.06
N MET A 10 -13.93 -11.86 -6.19
CA MET A 10 -12.77 -11.49 -7.00
C MET A 10 -12.23 -10.11 -6.59
N ASP A 11 -11.14 -9.67 -7.23
CA ASP A 11 -10.66 -8.28 -7.13
C ASP A 11 -11.79 -7.32 -7.54
N ALA A 12 -12.08 -6.33 -6.69
CA ALA A 12 -13.16 -5.38 -6.90
C ALA A 12 -12.98 -4.58 -8.21
N ARG A 13 -11.74 -4.28 -8.62
CA ARG A 13 -11.45 -3.58 -9.88
C ARG A 13 -11.87 -4.41 -11.09
N GLU A 14 -11.68 -5.72 -11.03
CA GLU A 14 -12.11 -6.64 -12.09
C GLU A 14 -13.61 -6.94 -12.03
N GLY A 15 -14.20 -6.99 -10.84
CA GLY A 15 -15.63 -7.14 -10.66
C GLY A 15 -16.42 -5.93 -11.17
N LEU A 16 -15.97 -4.71 -10.88
CA LEU A 16 -16.61 -3.48 -11.33
C LEU A 16 -16.66 -3.37 -12.86
N LYS A 17 -15.61 -3.83 -13.56
CA LYS A 17 -15.56 -3.87 -15.04
C LYS A 17 -16.64 -4.76 -15.67
N GLN A 18 -17.19 -5.72 -14.92
CA GLN A 18 -18.28 -6.58 -15.41
C GLN A 18 -19.65 -5.91 -15.28
N LEU A 19 -19.75 -4.78 -14.58
CA LEU A 19 -20.98 -4.03 -14.43
C LEU A 19 -21.10 -2.97 -15.53
N GLU A 20 -22.32 -2.82 -16.05
CA GLU A 20 -22.65 -1.80 -17.04
C GLU A 20 -22.51 -0.39 -16.46
N ASP A 21 -22.19 0.58 -17.33
CA ASP A 21 -22.14 1.99 -16.97
C ASP A 21 -23.49 2.47 -16.45
N SER A 22 -23.48 3.33 -15.42
CA SER A 22 -24.72 3.91 -14.85
C SER A 22 -25.79 2.86 -14.49
N SER A 23 -25.41 1.69 -14.00
CA SER A 23 -26.32 0.60 -13.62
C SER A 23 -26.63 0.55 -12.11
N VAL A 24 -25.83 1.22 -11.27
CA VAL A 24 -25.90 1.13 -9.80
C VAL A 24 -26.50 2.40 -9.19
N ASP A 25 -27.49 2.24 -8.31
CA ASP A 25 -28.14 3.34 -7.58
C ASP A 25 -27.40 3.75 -6.29
N CYS A 26 -26.80 2.77 -5.60
CA CYS A 26 -26.15 2.99 -4.31
C CYS A 26 -24.93 2.08 -4.16
N VAL A 27 -23.81 2.67 -3.77
CA VAL A 27 -22.58 1.94 -3.41
C VAL A 27 -22.26 2.23 -1.96
N VAL A 28 -21.98 1.16 -1.21
CA VAL A 28 -21.50 1.23 0.17
C VAL A 28 -20.20 0.44 0.22
N THR A 29 -19.11 1.09 0.64
CA THR A 29 -17.79 0.47 0.67
C THR A 29 -17.00 0.86 1.91
N SER A 30 -16.15 -0.06 2.38
CA SER A 30 -15.26 0.13 3.51
C SER A 30 -13.86 -0.38 3.14
N PRO A 31 -13.10 0.37 2.33
CA PRO A 31 -11.76 -0.03 1.92
C PRO A 31 -10.82 -0.20 3.14
N PRO A 32 -9.73 -0.97 3.03
CA PRO A 32 -8.72 -1.08 4.08
C PRO A 32 -8.21 0.29 4.53
N TYR A 33 -8.16 0.53 5.85
CA TYR A 33 -7.61 1.79 6.36
C TYR A 33 -6.09 1.76 6.27
N TRP A 34 -5.50 2.86 5.82
CA TRP A 34 -4.06 2.92 5.54
C TRP A 34 -3.21 2.66 6.79
N GLY A 35 -2.31 1.69 6.68
CA GLY A 35 -1.36 1.30 7.72
C GLY A 35 -1.94 0.49 8.89
N LEU A 36 -3.22 0.08 8.85
CA LEU A 36 -3.86 -0.61 9.99
C LEU A 36 -3.94 -2.12 9.87
N ARG A 37 -4.10 -2.67 8.66
CA ARG A 37 -4.33 -4.11 8.46
C ARG A 37 -3.44 -4.68 7.38
N HIS A 38 -3.02 -5.92 7.61
CA HIS A 38 -2.34 -6.77 6.64
C HIS A 38 -3.14 -8.07 6.55
N TYR A 39 -3.81 -8.27 5.42
CA TYR A 39 -4.77 -9.36 5.22
C TYR A 39 -4.07 -10.65 4.75
N LYS A 40 -2.76 -10.60 4.45
CA LYS A 40 -1.94 -11.74 4.03
C LYS A 40 -2.49 -12.38 2.75
N THR A 41 -2.98 -11.53 1.85
CA THR A 41 -3.43 -11.92 0.52
C THR A 41 -2.25 -11.93 -0.44
N GLU A 42 -2.44 -12.58 -1.60
CA GLU A 42 -1.46 -12.50 -2.68
C GLU A 42 -1.31 -11.04 -3.14
N PRO A 43 -0.09 -10.49 -3.22
CA PRO A 43 0.09 -9.08 -3.57
C PRO A 43 -0.55 -8.72 -4.91
N GLN A 44 -1.32 -7.64 -4.94
CA GLN A 44 -1.95 -7.15 -6.16
C GLN A 44 -0.99 -6.23 -6.92
N LEU A 45 -1.09 -6.25 -8.25
CA LEU A 45 -0.38 -5.32 -9.11
C LEU A 45 -1.18 -4.03 -9.27
N TRP A 46 -0.47 -2.91 -9.14
CA TRP A 46 -1.00 -1.56 -9.28
C TRP A 46 -0.13 -0.78 -10.25
N ASP A 47 -0.78 0.01 -11.11
CA ASP A 47 -0.14 0.86 -12.09
C ASP A 47 0.84 0.12 -13.05
N GLY A 48 1.71 0.91 -13.67
CA GLY A 48 2.73 0.45 -14.59
C GLY A 48 2.20 -0.08 -15.92
N ASN A 49 3.13 -0.57 -16.74
CA ASN A 49 2.82 -1.03 -18.08
C ASN A 49 2.31 -2.49 -18.02
N PRO A 50 1.09 -2.78 -18.53
CA PRO A 50 0.53 -4.14 -18.55
C PRO A 50 1.36 -5.16 -19.34
N LYS A 51 2.21 -4.69 -20.27
CA LYS A 51 3.09 -5.54 -21.09
C LYS A 51 4.48 -5.72 -20.47
N CYS A 52 4.74 -5.15 -19.29
CA CYS A 52 6.03 -5.26 -18.64
C CYS A 52 6.25 -6.67 -18.06
N GLN A 53 7.41 -7.25 -18.34
CA GLN A 53 7.89 -8.40 -17.58
C GLN A 53 8.49 -7.88 -16.27
N HIS A 54 7.62 -7.66 -15.28
CA HIS A 54 7.98 -7.01 -14.02
C HIS A 54 9.23 -7.61 -13.37
N GLU A 55 10.14 -6.73 -12.97
CA GLU A 55 11.35 -7.06 -12.22
C GLU A 55 11.35 -6.27 -10.91
N TRP A 56 11.39 -6.99 -9.79
CA TRP A 56 11.29 -6.42 -8.45
C TRP A 56 12.70 -6.30 -7.88
N GLN A 57 13.17 -5.09 -7.64
CA GLN A 57 14.52 -4.87 -7.10
C GLN A 57 14.61 -5.36 -5.65
N ASP A 58 15.81 -5.68 -5.19
CA ASP A 58 16.07 -5.80 -3.76
C ASP A 58 16.28 -4.40 -3.16
N CYS A 59 15.46 -4.03 -2.16
CA CYS A 59 15.75 -2.85 -1.35
C CYS A 59 16.74 -3.24 -0.26
N PHE A 60 18.00 -2.84 -0.44
CA PHE A 60 18.97 -2.91 0.65
C PHE A 60 18.62 -1.85 1.70
N PRO A 61 18.53 -2.20 2.99
CA PRO A 61 18.35 -1.19 4.02
C PRO A 61 19.52 -0.19 3.94
N PRO A 62 19.26 1.13 4.08
CA PRO A 62 20.35 2.10 4.14
C PRO A 62 21.30 1.71 5.28
N PRO A 63 22.64 1.88 5.10
CA PRO A 63 23.59 1.56 6.16
C PRO A 63 23.18 2.32 7.42
N THR A 64 22.98 1.59 8.52
CA THR A 64 22.59 2.21 9.78
C THR A 64 23.71 3.14 10.21
N LYS A 65 23.39 4.43 10.45
CA LYS A 65 24.35 5.45 10.92
C LYS A 65 24.89 5.18 12.34
N ASN A 66 24.69 3.98 12.88
CA ASN A 66 25.19 3.55 14.18
C ASN A 66 26.49 2.73 14.06
N ALA A 67 27.28 2.93 13.00
CA ALA A 67 28.71 2.67 13.05
C ALA A 67 29.40 3.89 13.70
N VAL A 68 29.23 4.06 15.01
CA VAL A 68 30.16 4.89 15.77
C VAL A 68 31.51 4.17 15.71
N GLN A 69 32.51 4.87 15.21
CA GLN A 69 33.88 4.41 15.08
C GLN A 69 34.50 4.25 16.48
N GLY A 70 34.30 3.10 17.10
CA GLY A 70 35.00 2.71 18.32
C GLY A 70 36.36 2.13 17.95
N ASN A 71 37.45 2.79 18.32
CA ASN A 71 38.78 2.20 18.26
C ASN A 71 38.90 1.17 19.40
N THR A 72 38.84 -0.12 19.12
CA THR A 72 39.45 -1.10 20.01
C THR A 72 39.73 -2.37 19.22
N GLU A 73 41.02 -2.63 19.02
CA GLU A 73 41.53 -3.86 18.45
C GLU A 73 41.11 -5.04 19.32
N THR A 74 40.15 -5.84 18.85
CA THR A 74 40.06 -7.26 19.21
C THR A 74 39.52 -8.04 18.02
N VAL A 75 40.38 -8.89 17.46
CA VAL A 75 40.08 -9.85 16.39
C VAL A 75 39.13 -10.91 16.93
N LYS A 76 37.83 -10.87 16.56
CA LYS A 76 36.92 -12.03 16.66
C LYS A 76 35.84 -12.00 15.56
N ASN A 77 35.95 -12.96 14.63
CA ASN A 77 34.98 -13.46 13.66
C ASN A 77 34.11 -12.44 12.90
N PRO A 78 34.19 -12.35 11.56
CA PRO A 78 33.15 -11.72 10.79
C PRO A 78 31.89 -12.58 10.92
N ARG A 79 31.01 -12.22 11.86
CA ARG A 79 29.60 -12.60 11.75
C ARG A 79 29.14 -11.94 10.46
N VAL A 80 29.04 -12.73 9.39
CA VAL A 80 28.36 -12.35 8.16
C VAL A 80 26.97 -11.90 8.60
N ALA A 81 26.78 -10.58 8.69
CA ALA A 81 25.48 -10.00 8.95
C ALA A 81 24.61 -10.47 7.81
N ASN A 82 23.62 -11.31 8.11
CA ASN A 82 22.68 -11.83 7.15
C ASN A 82 21.88 -10.62 6.62
N SER A 83 22.36 -9.99 5.55
CA SER A 83 21.68 -8.92 4.85
C SER A 83 20.52 -9.55 4.10
N GLN A 84 19.47 -9.92 4.83
CA GLN A 84 18.22 -10.35 4.22
C GLN A 84 17.67 -9.14 3.47
N SER A 85 17.90 -9.10 2.16
CA SER A 85 17.33 -8.09 1.28
C SER A 85 15.82 -8.13 1.45
N SER A 86 15.23 -7.02 1.90
CA SER A 86 13.80 -6.84 1.75
C SER A 86 13.56 -6.55 0.27
N ARG A 87 12.91 -7.46 -0.46
CA ARG A 87 12.47 -7.19 -1.83
C ARG A 87 11.68 -5.89 -1.87
N SER A 88 12.01 -5.02 -2.81
CA SER A 88 11.25 -3.81 -3.11
C SER A 88 9.87 -4.19 -3.64
N PHE A 89 8.88 -3.37 -3.31
CA PHE A 89 7.51 -3.52 -3.79
C PHE A 89 7.28 -2.82 -5.13
N PHE A 90 8.32 -2.23 -5.73
CA PHE A 90 8.22 -1.48 -6.98
C PHE A 90 8.96 -2.17 -8.11
N CYS A 91 8.38 -2.11 -9.29
CA CYS A 91 9.00 -2.64 -10.48
C CYS A 91 10.06 -1.66 -10.99
N SER A 92 11.27 -2.16 -11.22
CA SER A 92 12.41 -1.38 -11.76
C SER A 92 12.23 -0.91 -13.20
N ARG A 93 11.28 -1.51 -13.93
CA ARG A 93 11.10 -1.29 -15.37
C ARG A 93 9.91 -0.39 -15.71
N CYS A 94 8.86 -0.40 -14.87
CA CYS A 94 7.62 0.29 -15.17
C CYS A 94 6.97 0.97 -13.96
N GLU A 95 7.66 1.01 -12.81
CA GLU A 95 7.22 1.67 -11.58
C GLU A 95 5.92 1.11 -10.97
N ALA A 96 5.40 0.01 -11.52
CA ALA A 96 4.27 -0.71 -10.94
C ALA A 96 4.55 -1.05 -9.48
N TRP A 97 3.54 -0.90 -8.64
CA TRP A 97 3.61 -1.31 -7.25
C TRP A 97 2.93 -2.66 -7.06
N GLN A 98 3.54 -3.53 -6.26
CA GLN A 98 2.99 -4.83 -5.89
C GLN A 98 2.76 -4.89 -4.39
N GLY A 99 1.50 -4.99 -3.97
CA GLY A 99 1.12 -5.02 -2.55
C GLY A 99 -0.38 -5.08 -2.32
N GLU A 100 -0.78 -4.99 -1.05
CA GLU A 100 -2.19 -4.96 -0.62
C GLU A 100 -2.67 -3.52 -0.42
N LEU A 101 -3.85 -3.18 -0.94
CA LEU A 101 -4.48 -1.86 -0.68
C LEU A 101 -4.49 -1.55 0.83
N GLY A 102 -4.02 -0.37 1.20
CA GLY A 102 -3.85 0.07 2.58
C GLY A 102 -2.45 -0.18 3.15
N LEU A 103 -1.57 -0.89 2.45
CA LEU A 103 -0.16 -1.11 2.80
C LEU A 103 0.81 -0.39 1.87
N GLU A 104 0.34 0.59 1.12
CA GLU A 104 1.18 1.44 0.29
C GLU A 104 2.27 2.11 1.14
N PRO A 105 3.49 2.26 0.58
CA PRO A 105 4.60 2.90 1.29
C PRO A 105 4.34 4.37 1.65
N THR A 106 3.46 5.06 0.92
CA THR A 106 3.07 6.44 1.18
C THR A 106 1.55 6.60 1.18
N PHE A 107 1.07 7.59 1.92
CA PHE A 107 -0.35 7.90 2.00
C PHE A 107 -0.89 8.39 0.66
N GLU A 108 -0.09 9.15 -0.07
CA GLU A 108 -0.45 9.68 -1.39
C GLU A 108 -0.68 8.55 -2.39
N LEU A 109 0.14 7.49 -2.34
CA LEU A 109 -0.05 6.34 -3.21
C LEU A 109 -1.30 5.55 -2.82
N TYR A 110 -1.58 5.41 -1.53
CA TYR A 110 -2.84 4.82 -1.06
C TYR A 110 -4.06 5.60 -1.57
N ILE A 111 -4.06 6.93 -1.44
CA ILE A 111 -5.15 7.77 -1.94
C ILE A 111 -5.30 7.64 -3.45
N LYS A 112 -4.19 7.61 -4.19
CA LYS A 112 -4.22 7.37 -5.64
C LYS A 112 -4.92 6.05 -5.97
N HIS A 113 -4.46 4.94 -5.40
CA HIS A 113 -5.05 3.61 -5.63
C HIS A 113 -6.53 3.54 -5.23
N LEU A 114 -6.90 4.19 -4.12
CA LEU A 114 -8.28 4.29 -3.70
C LEU A 114 -9.13 5.07 -4.72
N CYS A 115 -8.62 6.19 -5.22
CA CYS A 115 -9.26 6.98 -6.28
C CYS A 115 -9.41 6.17 -7.58
N ASP A 116 -8.40 5.38 -7.98
CA ASP A 116 -8.49 4.53 -9.18
C ASP A 116 -9.66 3.54 -9.07
N ILE A 117 -9.92 2.97 -7.88
CA ILE A 117 -11.10 2.13 -7.64
C ILE A 117 -12.39 2.95 -7.70
N LEU A 118 -12.39 4.13 -7.07
CA LEU A 118 -13.57 4.99 -7.00
C LEU A 118 -13.96 5.58 -8.36
N ASP A 119 -13.03 5.73 -9.29
CA ASP A 119 -13.31 6.13 -10.67
C ASP A 119 -14.11 5.04 -11.40
N GLU A 120 -13.79 3.76 -11.19
CA GLU A 120 -14.61 2.65 -11.70
C GLU A 120 -15.96 2.56 -10.99
N VAL A 121 -16.02 2.85 -9.68
CA VAL A 121 -17.29 2.98 -8.96
C VAL A 121 -18.14 4.10 -9.57
N LYS A 122 -17.54 5.24 -9.89
CA LYS A 122 -18.22 6.38 -10.51
C LYS A 122 -18.76 6.04 -11.90
N ARG A 123 -18.04 5.23 -12.70
CA ARG A 123 -18.51 4.76 -14.01
C ARG A 123 -19.81 3.96 -13.90
N VAL A 124 -19.88 3.03 -12.94
CA VAL A 124 -21.05 2.15 -12.77
C VAL A 124 -22.20 2.86 -12.05
N LEU A 125 -21.93 3.94 -11.32
CA LEU A 125 -22.94 4.70 -10.60
C LEU A 125 -23.80 5.52 -11.56
N LYS A 126 -25.12 5.51 -11.35
CA LYS A 126 -26.05 6.43 -12.03
C LYS A 126 -25.72 7.87 -11.67
N LYS A 127 -26.12 8.80 -12.55
CA LYS A 127 -25.98 10.24 -12.31
C LYS A 127 -26.57 10.71 -10.96
N GLU A 128 -27.71 10.15 -10.57
CA GLU A 128 -28.40 10.44 -9.31
C GLU A 128 -28.04 9.46 -8.18
N GLY A 129 -27.10 8.54 -8.42
CA GLY A 129 -26.70 7.52 -7.47
C GLY A 129 -25.88 8.09 -6.32
N THR A 130 -25.77 7.32 -5.24
CA THR A 130 -24.99 7.72 -4.05
C THR A 130 -23.84 6.75 -3.77
N CYS A 131 -22.71 7.27 -3.33
CA CYS A 131 -21.56 6.48 -2.90
C CYS A 131 -21.20 6.84 -1.47
N TRP A 132 -21.17 5.83 -0.59
CA TRP A 132 -20.83 5.95 0.81
C TRP A 132 -19.52 5.21 1.06
N VAL A 133 -18.50 5.95 1.47
CA VAL A 133 -17.17 5.41 1.78
C VAL A 133 -16.93 5.51 3.27
N ASN A 134 -16.88 4.37 3.94
CA ASN A 134 -16.49 4.29 5.34
C ASN A 134 -14.97 4.18 5.45
N ILE A 135 -14.34 5.24 5.96
CA ILE A 135 -12.89 5.33 6.10
C ILE A 135 -12.53 6.02 7.43
N ALA A 136 -11.43 5.60 8.03
CA ALA A 136 -10.77 6.35 9.11
C ALA A 136 -9.28 6.45 8.82
N ASP A 137 -8.60 7.39 9.48
CA ASP A 137 -7.16 7.53 9.39
C ASP A 137 -6.48 7.11 10.72
N THR A 138 -5.22 6.71 10.61
CA THR A 138 -4.37 6.29 11.74
C THR A 138 -3.75 7.49 12.48
N TYR A 139 -4.00 8.72 12.02
CA TYR A 139 -3.32 9.95 12.45
C TYR A 139 -4.21 10.87 13.30
N ALA A 140 -5.53 10.63 13.34
CA ALA A 140 -6.53 11.32 14.13
C ALA A 140 -6.58 10.80 15.59
N GLY A 141 -5.44 10.34 16.11
CA GLY A 141 -5.24 10.03 17.51
C GLY A 141 -4.75 11.26 18.26
N SER A 142 -5.63 11.84 19.07
CA SER A 142 -5.32 12.86 20.07
C SER A 142 -3.97 12.65 20.77
N TRP A 143 -3.17 13.71 20.87
CA TRP A 143 -2.15 13.84 21.91
C TRP A 143 -2.83 13.78 23.28
N GLY A 144 -3.05 12.58 23.83
CA GLY A 144 -3.82 12.48 25.06
C GLY A 144 -4.05 11.07 25.58
N ALA A 145 -2.98 10.41 26.02
CA ALA A 145 -2.95 9.55 27.21
C ALA A 145 -1.56 8.91 27.33
N MET A 146 -0.68 9.52 28.12
CA MET A 146 0.37 8.75 28.79
C MET A 146 -0.30 7.87 29.84
N PRO A 147 0.01 6.57 29.88
CA PRO A 147 0.38 6.01 31.17
C PRO A 147 1.67 5.20 31.11
N ILE A 148 2.54 5.59 32.03
CA ILE A 148 3.43 4.75 32.85
C ILE A 148 4.57 4.01 32.14
N ALA A 149 5.78 4.31 32.64
CA ALA A 149 7.06 3.79 32.20
C ALA A 149 7.09 2.26 32.10
N GLY A 150 7.56 1.74 30.96
CA GLY A 150 7.96 0.33 30.83
C GLY A 150 7.58 -0.39 29.53
N ALA A 151 6.66 0.14 28.72
CA ALA A 151 6.28 -0.52 27.47
C ALA A 151 7.29 -0.22 26.34
N LYS A 152 8.03 -1.25 25.88
CA LYS A 152 8.91 -1.15 24.71
C LYS A 152 8.09 -0.81 23.47
N LYS A 153 8.24 0.42 22.96
CA LYS A 153 7.82 0.82 21.61
C LYS A 153 8.50 -0.10 20.59
N PHE A 154 7.72 -0.94 19.90
CA PHE A 154 8.16 -1.42 18.59
C PHE A 154 8.17 -0.21 17.66
N ARG A 155 9.35 0.24 17.27
CA ARG A 155 9.52 1.24 16.20
C ARG A 155 9.11 0.57 14.89
N THR A 156 7.95 0.92 14.37
CA THR A 156 7.68 0.78 12.94
C THR A 156 8.66 1.69 12.21
N GLY A 157 9.68 1.09 11.61
CA GLY A 157 10.57 1.76 10.69
C GLY A 157 9.83 2.00 9.38
N ALA A 158 9.08 3.09 9.30
CA ALA A 158 8.77 3.68 8.00
C ALA A 158 10.10 4.21 7.44
N VAL A 159 10.72 3.43 6.55
CA VAL A 159 11.79 3.95 5.71
C VAL A 159 11.09 4.81 4.67
N MET A 160 11.30 6.13 4.73
CA MET A 160 10.99 7.00 3.57
C MET A 160 11.82 6.49 2.40
N MET A 161 11.20 5.68 1.55
CA MET A 161 11.71 5.37 0.21
C MET A 161 11.40 6.61 -0.62
N THR A 162 12.43 7.37 -0.96
CA THR A 162 12.27 8.45 -1.93
C THR A 162 11.99 7.82 -3.30
N PRO A 163 10.93 8.24 -4.01
CA PRO A 163 10.73 7.78 -5.38
C PRO A 163 11.92 8.19 -6.25
N PRO A 164 12.30 7.41 -7.27
CA PRO A 164 13.30 7.85 -8.24
C PRO A 164 12.82 9.18 -8.84
N SER A 165 13.71 10.17 -8.80
CA SER A 165 13.49 11.57 -9.16
C SER A 165 12.52 11.75 -10.34
N GLY A 166 11.34 12.32 -10.06
CA GLY A 166 10.41 12.77 -11.08
C GLY A 166 11.09 13.76 -12.02
N ARG A 167 11.11 13.44 -13.31
CA ARG A 167 11.30 14.44 -14.36
C ARG A 167 10.07 15.37 -14.31
N PRO A 168 10.23 16.70 -14.42
CA PRO A 168 9.07 17.57 -14.56
C PRO A 168 8.34 17.21 -15.86
N LEU A 169 7.01 17.08 -15.78
CA LEU A 169 6.15 16.86 -16.94
C LEU A 169 6.19 18.08 -17.88
N PRO A 170 6.07 17.88 -19.21
CA PRO A 170 5.91 18.96 -20.18
C PRO A 170 4.54 19.67 -20.04
#